data_AF-A0A7S2KI56-F1
#
_entry.id   AF-A0A7S2KI56-F1
#
_cell.length_a   1.000
_cell.length_b   1.000
_cell.length_c   1.000
_cell.angle_alpha   90.00
_cell.angle_beta   90.00
_cell.angle_gamma   90.00
#
_symmetry.space_group_name_H-M   'P 1'
#
loop_
_entity.id
_entity.type
_entity.pdbx_description
1 polymer ?
#
loop_
_entity_poly.entity_id
_entity_poly.type
_entity_poly.pdbx_seq_one_letter_code
_entity_poly.pdbx_strand_id
1 'polypeptide(L)'
;RHQPPVEIIAQMIRLRPELVSAQDCLGRTPLHIAAGCGAHPYVIKTLAHADPSTCSVQDEDMRTPLHLACDRHCNLFEDCEDSNGREPCYDAVRALLSESLDAAVLEDEDEMNPVEYAIMSDADLKLVRLLQKATQKVASASAKKTSPSPQPPLQTEDEKTVSMPSNPSK
;
A
#
# COMPACT_ATOMS: atom_id res chain seq x y z
N ARG A 1 -23.73 -2.98 -13.34
CA ARG A 1 -22.54 -2.09 -13.30
C ARG A 1 -22.99 -0.64 -13.21
N HIS A 2 -22.95 -0.03 -12.02
CA HIS A 2 -23.25 1.41 -11.90
C HIS A 2 -22.00 2.20 -12.31
N GLN A 3 -22.10 2.97 -13.38
CA GLN A 3 -21.03 3.81 -13.89
C GLN A 3 -21.39 5.26 -13.57
N PRO A 4 -21.04 5.76 -12.37
CA PRO A 4 -21.27 7.15 -12.04
C PRO A 4 -20.51 8.02 -13.06
N PRO A 5 -21.13 9.10 -13.57
CA PRO A 5 -20.46 10.01 -14.48
C PRO A 5 -19.21 10.54 -13.79
N VAL A 6 -18.07 10.40 -14.47
CA VAL A 6 -16.77 10.86 -14.00
C VAL A 6 -16.82 12.34 -13.58
N GLU A 7 -17.58 13.14 -14.32
CA GLU A 7 -17.79 14.56 -14.04
C GLU A 7 -18.38 14.80 -12.65
N ILE A 8 -19.34 13.97 -12.23
CA ILE A 8 -19.96 14.07 -10.91
C ILE A 8 -18.93 13.73 -9.82
N ILE A 9 -18.12 12.70 -10.03
CA ILE A 9 -17.07 12.30 -9.06
C ILE A 9 -16.05 13.43 -8.93
N ALA A 10 -15.56 13.97 -10.04
CA ALA A 10 -14.63 15.10 -10.04
C ALA A 10 -15.22 16.33 -9.36
N GLN A 11 -16.50 16.61 -9.60
CA GLN A 11 -17.20 17.73 -8.97
C GLN A 11 -17.42 17.51 -7.47
N MET A 12 -17.72 16.29 -7.04
CA MET A 12 -17.84 15.95 -5.61
C MET A 12 -16.51 16.12 -4.89
N ILE A 13 -15.41 15.60 -5.44
CA ILE A 13 -14.06 15.77 -4.90
C ILE A 13 -13.71 17.25 -4.77
N ARG A 14 -14.03 18.05 -5.79
CA ARG A 14 -13.79 19.50 -5.76
C ARG A 14 -14.60 20.23 -4.68
N LEU A 15 -15.83 19.78 -4.41
CA LEU A 15 -16.71 20.41 -3.43
C LEU A 15 -16.39 20.01 -2.00
N ARG A 16 -15.94 18.75 -1.79
CA ARG A 16 -15.55 18.21 -0.48
C ARG A 16 -14.43 17.18 -0.63
N PRO A 17 -13.17 17.61 -0.65
CA PRO A 17 -12.03 16.70 -0.80
C PRO A 17 -11.87 15.76 0.40
N GLU A 18 -12.37 16.14 1.58
CA GLU A 18 -12.31 15.35 2.80
C GLU A 18 -13.10 14.03 2.70
N LEU A 19 -14.04 13.95 1.75
CA LEU A 19 -14.81 12.71 1.54
C LEU A 19 -13.97 11.59 0.93
N VAL A 20 -12.86 11.89 0.26
CA VAL A 20 -12.03 10.87 -0.42
C VAL A 20 -11.33 9.96 0.60
N SER A 21 -11.00 10.49 1.77
CA SER A 21 -10.37 9.75 2.88
C SER A 21 -11.35 9.39 3.99
N ALA A 22 -12.63 9.73 3.86
CA ALA A 22 -13.65 9.32 4.82
C ALA A 22 -13.77 7.78 4.85
N GLN A 23 -13.85 7.22 6.05
CA GLN A 23 -14.01 5.79 6.27
C GLN A 23 -15.45 5.49 6.68
N ASP A 24 -15.97 4.36 6.20
CA ASP A 24 -17.23 3.81 6.69
C ASP A 24 -17.05 3.05 8.02
N CYS A 25 -18.09 2.35 8.49
CA CYS A 25 -18.05 1.58 9.73
C CYS A 25 -17.11 0.36 9.69
N LEU A 26 -16.58 0.00 8.52
CA LEU A 26 -15.61 -1.07 8.34
C LEU A 26 -14.23 -0.52 7.97
N GLY A 27 -13.96 0.77 8.22
CA GLY A 27 -12.66 1.38 7.91
C GLY A 27 -12.41 1.60 6.41
N ARG A 28 -13.40 1.32 5.55
CA ARG A 28 -13.25 1.37 4.09
C ARG A 28 -13.42 2.79 3.57
N THR A 29 -12.47 3.21 2.76
CA THR A 29 -12.55 4.49 2.02
C THR A 29 -13.33 4.32 0.71
N PRO A 30 -13.79 5.41 0.06
CA PRO A 30 -14.34 5.35 -1.29
C PRO A 30 -13.46 4.60 -2.30
N LEU A 31 -12.13 4.61 -2.11
CA LEU A 31 -11.19 3.88 -2.96
C LEU A 31 -11.30 2.35 -2.76
N HIS A 32 -11.50 1.88 -1.52
CA HIS A 32 -11.79 0.46 -1.25
C HIS A 32 -13.06 0.02 -1.98
N ILE A 33 -14.13 0.82 -1.86
CA ILE A 33 -15.40 0.51 -2.50
C ILE A 33 -15.24 0.51 -4.02
N ALA A 34 -14.56 1.51 -4.60
CA ALA A 34 -14.32 1.56 -6.04
C ALA A 34 -13.47 0.37 -6.54
N ALA A 35 -12.48 -0.08 -5.77
CA ALA A 35 -11.64 -1.20 -6.10
C ALA A 35 -12.38 -2.55 -6.02
N GLY A 36 -13.04 -2.86 -4.90
CA GLY A 36 -13.80 -4.11 -4.74
C GLY A 36 -15.05 -4.17 -5.61
N CYS A 37 -15.72 -3.03 -5.82
CA CYS A 37 -16.77 -2.92 -6.82
C CYS A 37 -16.24 -2.80 -8.25
N GLY A 38 -14.92 -2.91 -8.46
CA GLY A 38 -14.19 -2.80 -9.73
C GLY A 38 -14.79 -1.79 -10.68
N ALA A 39 -14.92 -0.58 -10.15
CA ALA A 39 -15.28 0.61 -10.89
C ALA A 39 -14.33 0.82 -12.07
N HIS A 40 -14.74 1.70 -12.98
CA HIS A 40 -13.91 2.02 -14.13
C HIS A 40 -12.51 2.49 -13.68
N PRO A 41 -11.41 2.03 -14.30
CA PRO A 41 -10.05 2.38 -13.88
C PRO A 41 -9.79 3.88 -13.77
N TYR A 42 -10.46 4.68 -14.60
CA TYR A 42 -10.42 6.14 -14.51
C TYR A 42 -10.94 6.66 -13.16
N VAL A 43 -12.04 6.12 -12.63
CA VAL A 43 -12.60 6.52 -11.33
C VAL A 43 -11.63 6.19 -10.20
N ILE A 44 -11.07 4.98 -10.23
CA ILE A 44 -10.04 4.53 -9.27
C ILE A 44 -8.84 5.48 -9.33
N LYS A 45 -8.38 5.81 -10.53
CA LYS A 45 -7.28 6.77 -10.73
C LYS A 45 -7.61 8.16 -10.20
N THR A 46 -8.81 8.68 -10.46
CA THR A 46 -9.23 10.00 -9.98
C THR A 46 -9.28 10.06 -8.47
N LEU A 47 -9.80 9.02 -7.80
CA LEU A 47 -9.84 8.94 -6.35
C LEU A 47 -8.44 8.79 -5.75
N ALA A 48 -7.62 7.88 -6.28
CA ALA A 48 -6.25 7.68 -5.85
C ALA A 48 -5.39 8.94 -6.03
N HIS A 49 -5.60 9.70 -7.11
CA HIS A 49 -4.89 10.95 -7.35
C HIS A 49 -5.36 12.09 -6.45
N ALA A 50 -6.65 12.08 -6.06
CA ALA A 50 -7.20 13.09 -5.17
C ALA A 50 -6.61 12.98 -3.76
N ASP A 51 -6.38 11.74 -3.28
CA ASP A 51 -5.63 11.51 -2.05
C ASP A 51 -4.83 10.18 -2.13
N PRO A 52 -3.53 10.25 -2.45
CA PRO A 52 -2.67 9.08 -2.57
C PRO A 52 -2.51 8.29 -1.27
N SER A 53 -2.70 8.93 -0.11
CA SER A 53 -2.58 8.25 1.18
C SER A 53 -3.64 7.14 1.36
N THR A 54 -4.79 7.30 0.71
CA THR A 54 -5.89 6.32 0.74
C THR A 54 -5.54 4.99 0.07
N CYS A 55 -4.50 4.95 -0.76
CA CYS A 55 -4.06 3.72 -1.43
C CYS A 55 -3.43 2.70 -0.46
N SER A 56 -2.88 3.16 0.66
CA SER A 56 -2.26 2.34 1.70
C SER A 56 -3.09 2.24 2.98
N VAL A 57 -4.28 2.83 3.01
CA VAL A 57 -5.20 2.65 4.13
C VAL A 57 -5.68 1.21 4.13
N GLN A 58 -5.71 0.63 5.33
CA GLN A 58 -6.22 -0.70 5.60
C GLN A 58 -7.62 -0.59 6.21
N ASP A 59 -8.53 -1.43 5.75
CA ASP A 59 -9.86 -1.60 6.35
C ASP A 59 -9.77 -2.47 7.63
N GLU A 60 -10.92 -2.82 8.23
CA GLU A 60 -10.97 -3.65 9.44
C GLU A 60 -10.34 -5.04 9.25
N ASP A 61 -10.35 -5.60 8.04
CA ASP A 61 -9.70 -6.87 7.72
C ASP A 61 -8.22 -6.68 7.32
N MET A 62 -7.66 -5.51 7.64
CA MET A 62 -6.34 -5.04 7.21
C MET A 62 -6.14 -5.01 5.69
N ARG A 63 -7.21 -5.06 4.90
CA ARG A 63 -7.12 -5.08 3.43
C ARG A 63 -7.00 -3.66 2.91
N THR A 64 -6.08 -3.47 1.98
CA THR A 64 -5.95 -2.23 1.21
C THR A 64 -6.85 -2.25 -0.02
N PRO A 65 -7.10 -1.10 -0.69
CA PRO A 65 -7.82 -1.10 -1.97
C PRO A 65 -7.16 -2.00 -3.03
N LEU A 66 -5.85 -2.22 -2.94
CA LEU A 66 -5.12 -3.08 -3.86
C LEU A 66 -5.45 -4.57 -3.66
N HIS A 67 -5.69 -5.03 -2.43
CA HIS A 67 -6.17 -6.38 -2.14
C HIS A 67 -7.52 -6.61 -2.82
N LEU A 68 -8.47 -5.71 -2.60
CA LEU A 68 -9.83 -5.79 -3.16
C LEU A 68 -9.84 -5.75 -4.69
N ALA A 69 -8.90 -5.02 -5.31
CA ALA A 69 -8.75 -4.99 -6.77
C ALA A 69 -8.20 -6.30 -7.36
N CYS A 70 -7.48 -7.09 -6.55
CA CYS A 70 -6.85 -8.34 -6.95
C CYS A 70 -7.69 -9.58 -6.58
N ASP A 71 -8.70 -9.41 -5.73
CA ASP A 71 -9.58 -10.48 -5.28
C ASP A 71 -10.80 -10.63 -6.21
N ARG A 72 -10.90 -11.79 -6.86
CA ARG A 72 -12.04 -12.17 -7.71
C ARG A 72 -13.32 -12.41 -6.91
N HIS A 73 -13.17 -12.79 -5.65
CA HIS A 73 -14.24 -13.18 -4.76
C HIS A 73 -14.67 -12.06 -3.81
N CYS A 74 -14.14 -10.85 -4.01
CA CYS A 74 -14.47 -9.68 -3.21
C CYS A 74 -15.93 -9.27 -3.44
N ASN A 75 -16.83 -9.79 -2.61
CA ASN A 75 -18.23 -9.39 -2.55
C ASN A 75 -18.41 -8.39 -1.42
N LEU A 76 -18.24 -7.10 -1.74
CA LEU A 76 -18.51 -6.03 -0.76
C LEU A 76 -19.99 -5.91 -0.39
N PHE A 77 -20.89 -6.41 -1.25
CA PHE A 77 -22.34 -6.38 -1.05
C PHE A 77 -22.97 -7.73 -1.41
N GLU A 78 -23.89 -8.21 -0.59
CA GLU A 78 -24.56 -9.51 -0.73
C GLU A 78 -25.44 -9.60 -2.00
N ASP A 79 -25.89 -8.46 -2.53
CA ASP A 79 -26.84 -8.37 -3.65
C ASP A 79 -26.18 -8.08 -5.02
N CYS A 80 -24.86 -8.24 -5.14
CA CYS A 80 -24.19 -8.07 -6.44
C CYS A 80 -24.59 -9.20 -7.39
N GLU A 81 -25.48 -8.94 -8.35
CA GLU A 81 -26.01 -9.92 -9.31
C GLU A 81 -24.96 -10.58 -10.25
N ASP A 82 -23.67 -10.23 -10.14
CA ASP A 82 -22.60 -10.90 -10.90
C ASP A 82 -22.15 -12.18 -10.16
N SER A 83 -22.91 -13.27 -10.36
CA SER A 83 -22.59 -14.63 -9.84
C SER A 83 -21.33 -15.24 -10.47
N ASN A 84 -20.72 -14.54 -11.43
CA ASN A 84 -19.49 -14.93 -12.09
C ASN A 84 -18.36 -14.04 -11.52
N GLY A 85 -17.58 -14.59 -10.59
CA GLY A 85 -16.51 -13.87 -9.88
C GLY A 85 -15.71 -12.93 -10.78
N ARG A 86 -15.42 -11.72 -10.29
CA ARG A 86 -14.82 -10.63 -11.06
C ARG A 86 -13.38 -10.92 -11.42
N GLU A 87 -12.99 -10.75 -12.69
CA GLU A 87 -11.56 -10.79 -13.01
C GLU A 87 -10.83 -9.51 -12.56
N PRO A 88 -9.67 -9.64 -11.88
CA PRO A 88 -8.81 -8.50 -11.52
C PRO A 88 -8.41 -7.68 -12.75
N CYS A 89 -8.75 -6.39 -12.74
CA CYS A 89 -8.49 -5.52 -13.89
C CYS A 89 -7.07 -4.95 -13.86
N TYR A 90 -6.29 -5.23 -14.91
CA TYR A 90 -4.93 -4.72 -15.06
C TYR A 90 -4.83 -3.19 -14.91
N ASP A 91 -5.73 -2.44 -15.54
CA ASP A 91 -5.68 -0.99 -15.51
C ASP A 91 -6.06 -0.40 -14.15
N ALA A 92 -6.96 -1.06 -13.40
CA ALA A 92 -7.32 -0.65 -12.04
C ALA A 92 -6.13 -0.80 -11.09
N VAL A 93 -5.50 -1.97 -11.09
CA VAL A 93 -4.30 -2.25 -10.29
C VAL A 93 -3.15 -1.32 -10.69
N ARG A 94 -2.96 -1.08 -11.98
CA ARG A 94 -1.95 -0.15 -12.48
C ARG A 94 -2.20 1.29 -12.02
N ALA A 95 -3.45 1.73 -11.93
CA ALA A 95 -3.81 3.06 -11.44
C ALA A 95 -3.50 3.23 -9.94
N LEU A 96 -3.77 2.20 -9.12
CA LEU A 96 -3.44 2.22 -7.69
C LEU A 96 -1.92 2.25 -7.48
N LEU A 97 -1.19 1.36 -8.17
CA LEU A 97 0.26 1.28 -8.08
C LEU A 97 1.00 2.51 -8.64
N SER A 98 0.35 3.30 -9.51
CA SER A 98 0.96 4.55 -9.99
C SER A 98 1.00 5.65 -8.93
N GLU A 99 0.09 5.61 -7.94
CA GLU A 99 0.03 6.62 -6.88
C GLU A 99 0.76 6.13 -5.61
N SER A 100 0.61 4.85 -5.23
CA SER A 100 1.33 4.26 -4.08
C SER A 100 1.82 2.85 -4.39
N LEU A 101 3.13 2.65 -4.21
CA LEU A 101 3.76 1.32 -4.32
C LEU A 101 3.79 0.57 -2.98
N ASP A 102 3.70 1.29 -1.86
CA ASP A 102 3.82 0.70 -0.52
C ASP A 102 2.66 -0.26 -0.24
N ALA A 103 1.48 0.00 -0.81
CA ALA A 103 0.31 -0.88 -0.71
C ALA A 103 0.54 -2.31 -1.27
N ALA A 104 1.58 -2.51 -2.10
CA ALA A 104 1.88 -3.81 -2.71
C ALA A 104 2.59 -4.80 -1.76
N VAL A 105 3.12 -4.32 -0.63
CA VAL A 105 3.86 -5.12 0.36
C VAL A 105 3.15 -5.18 1.72
N LEU A 106 1.96 -4.62 1.82
CA LEU A 106 1.16 -4.70 3.04
C LEU A 106 0.39 -6.01 3.04
N GLU A 107 0.42 -6.69 4.18
CA GLU A 107 -0.32 -7.91 4.45
C GLU A 107 -1.66 -7.57 5.13
N ASP A 108 -2.69 -8.36 4.84
CA ASP A 108 -3.99 -8.29 5.51
C ASP A 108 -4.03 -9.17 6.79
N GLU A 109 -5.21 -9.35 7.41
CA GLU A 109 -5.34 -10.18 8.62
C GLU A 109 -5.00 -11.65 8.39
N ASP A 110 -5.11 -12.14 7.16
CA ASP A 110 -4.78 -13.51 6.78
C ASP A 110 -3.30 -13.67 6.39
N GLU A 111 -2.46 -12.66 6.66
CA GLU A 111 -1.04 -12.57 6.26
C GLU A 111 -0.86 -12.61 4.74
N MET A 112 -1.87 -12.20 3.98
CA MET A 112 -1.89 -12.29 2.53
C MET A 112 -1.57 -10.94 1.89
N ASN A 113 -0.66 -10.96 0.92
CA ASN A 113 -0.32 -9.82 0.11
C ASN A 113 -1.21 -9.73 -1.15
N PRO A 114 -1.33 -8.55 -1.80
CA PRO A 114 -2.15 -8.40 -3.01
C PRO A 114 -1.71 -9.29 -4.18
N VAL A 115 -0.42 -9.61 -4.28
CA VAL A 115 0.12 -10.55 -5.28
C VAL A 115 -0.46 -11.94 -5.10
N GLU A 116 -0.58 -12.41 -3.86
CA GLU A 116 -1.02 -13.76 -3.53
C GLU A 116 -2.52 -13.89 -3.81
N TYR A 117 -3.32 -12.86 -3.50
CA TYR A 117 -4.71 -12.75 -3.96
C TYR A 117 -4.85 -12.85 -5.48
N ALA A 118 -3.99 -12.15 -6.24
CA ALA A 118 -4.04 -12.21 -7.70
C ALA A 118 -3.73 -13.62 -8.23
N ILE A 119 -2.83 -14.36 -7.58
CA ILE A 119 -2.50 -15.75 -7.94
C ILE A 119 -3.66 -16.68 -7.59
N MET A 120 -4.23 -16.56 -6.40
CA MET A 120 -5.37 -17.38 -5.97
C MET A 120 -6.63 -17.13 -6.81
N SER A 121 -6.80 -15.90 -7.29
CA SER A 121 -7.91 -15.48 -8.14
C SER A 121 -7.75 -15.84 -9.64
N ASP A 122 -6.69 -16.56 -9.99
CA ASP A 122 -6.31 -16.92 -11.38
C ASP A 122 -6.23 -15.69 -12.30
N ALA A 123 -5.58 -14.61 -11.82
CA ALA A 123 -5.39 -13.40 -12.60
C ALA A 123 -4.34 -13.58 -13.71
N ASP A 124 -4.45 -12.78 -14.79
CA ASP A 124 -3.47 -12.80 -15.88
C ASP A 124 -2.04 -12.65 -15.35
N LEU A 125 -1.13 -13.47 -15.86
CA LEU A 125 0.30 -13.42 -15.57
C LEU A 125 0.90 -12.01 -15.78
N LYS A 126 0.32 -11.21 -16.68
CA LYS A 126 0.70 -9.79 -16.84
C LYS A 126 0.46 -8.97 -15.59
N LEU A 127 -0.64 -9.22 -14.88
CA LEU A 127 -0.99 -8.56 -13.62
C LEU A 127 -0.04 -8.99 -12.50
N VAL A 128 0.17 -10.29 -12.35
CA VAL A 128 1.09 -10.84 -11.35
C VAL A 128 2.50 -10.26 -11.54
N ARG A 129 2.98 -10.20 -12.79
CA ARG A 129 4.28 -9.58 -13.11
C ARG A 129 4.32 -8.08 -12.80
N LEU A 130 3.21 -7.37 -12.94
CA LEU A 130 3.14 -5.95 -12.59
C LEU A 130 3.30 -5.77 -11.08
N LEU A 131 2.55 -6.53 -10.29
CA LEU A 131 2.61 -6.50 -8.82
C LEU A 131 3.99 -6.93 -8.31
N GLN A 132 4.57 -8.01 -8.85
CA GLN A 132 5.94 -8.44 -8.52
C GLN A 132 7.00 -7.36 -8.82
N LYS A 133 6.84 -6.60 -9.91
CA LYS A 133 7.74 -5.47 -10.21
C LYS A 133 7.56 -4.33 -9.22
N ALA A 134 6.34 -4.08 -8.75
CA ALA A 134 6.07 -3.07 -7.74
C ALA A 134 6.75 -3.44 -6.41
N THR A 135 6.58 -4.68 -5.93
CA THR A 135 7.22 -5.14 -4.69
C THR A 135 8.75 -5.09 -4.75
N GLN A 136 9.36 -5.51 -5.87
CA GLN A 136 10.81 -5.38 -6.10
C GLN A 136 11.29 -3.93 -6.03
N LYS A 137 10.51 -2.98 -6.57
CA LYS A 137 10.86 -1.56 -6.50
C LYS A 137 10.85 -1.06 -5.05
N VAL A 138 9.84 -1.40 -4.27
CA VAL A 138 9.76 -1.05 -2.85
C VAL A 138 10.96 -1.63 -2.09
N ALA A 139 11.26 -2.91 -2.27
CA ALA A 139 12.42 -3.55 -1.66
C ALA A 139 13.75 -2.86 -2.03
N SER A 140 13.92 -2.50 -3.31
CA SER A 140 15.12 -1.79 -3.78
C SER A 140 15.22 -0.35 -3.25
N ALA A 141 14.09 0.30 -2.96
CA ALA A 141 14.05 1.63 -2.37
C ALA A 141 14.40 1.59 -0.88
N SER A 142 13.94 0.57 -0.15
CA SER A 142 14.31 0.32 1.25
C SER A 142 15.81 0.02 1.40
N ALA A 143 16.41 -0.74 0.47
CA ALA A 143 17.85 -1.00 0.47
C ALA A 143 18.73 0.25 0.23
N LYS A 144 18.19 1.30 -0.42
CA LYS A 144 18.90 2.58 -0.61
C LYS A 144 18.78 3.51 0.60
N LYS A 145 17.75 3.36 1.43
CA LYS A 145 17.57 4.15 2.66
C LYS A 145 18.45 3.68 3.82
N THR A 146 19.02 2.48 3.73
CA THR A 146 19.81 1.83 4.81
C THR A 146 21.33 1.95 4.66
N SER A 147 21.88 2.78 3.76
CA SER A 147 23.32 3.09 3.81
C SER A 147 23.61 3.89 5.09
N PRO A 148 24.38 3.36 6.05
CA PRO A 148 24.72 4.10 7.26
C PRO A 148 25.67 5.22 6.88
N SER A 149 25.34 6.45 7.27
CA SER A 149 26.29 7.56 7.31
C SER A 149 27.57 7.12 8.02
N PRO A 150 28.77 7.33 7.45
CA PRO A 150 30.02 6.96 8.10
C PRO A 150 30.15 7.77 9.40
N GLN A 151 30.10 7.09 10.54
CA GLN A 151 30.45 7.72 11.81
C GLN A 151 31.94 8.10 11.76
N PRO A 152 32.31 9.34 12.15
CA PRO A 152 33.70 9.72 12.20
C PRO A 152 34.44 8.86 13.24
N PRO A 153 35.71 8.50 12.99
CA PRO A 153 36.46 7.61 13.86
C PRO A 153 36.64 8.23 15.26
N LEU A 154 36.32 7.44 16.29
CA LEU A 154 36.68 7.75 17.68
C LEU A 154 38.20 7.98 17.74
N GLN A 155 38.61 9.19 18.10
CA GLN A 155 39.97 9.46 18.50
C GLN A 155 40.18 8.82 19.87
N THR A 156 40.93 7.71 19.90
CA THR A 156 41.52 7.19 21.13
C THR A 156 42.70 8.08 21.49
N GLU A 157 42.52 8.97 22.46
CA GLU A 157 43.65 9.71 23.02
C GLU A 157 44.51 8.76 23.86
N ASP A 158 45.75 8.58 23.42
CA ASP A 158 46.85 8.00 24.17
C ASP A 158 47.15 8.83 25.42
N GLU A 159 47.01 8.26 26.63
CA GLU A 159 47.77 8.74 27.78
C GLU A 159 48.75 7.68 28.29
N LYS A 160 50.02 8.08 28.19
CA LYS A 160 51.23 7.39 28.59
C LYS A 160 51.26 7.06 30.08
N THR A 161 51.83 5.89 30.32
CA THR A 161 52.48 5.42 31.54
C THR A 161 53.40 6.45 32.22
N VAL A 162 53.28 6.64 33.53
CA VAL A 162 54.43 6.72 34.46
C VAL A 162 54.06 6.09 35.81
N SER A 163 54.96 5.21 36.22
CA SER A 163 55.05 4.37 37.41
C SER A 163 55.51 5.09 38.70
N MET A 164 54.87 4.72 39.83
CA MET A 164 55.40 4.50 41.21
C MET A 164 56.07 5.69 41.97
N PRO A 165 56.29 5.67 43.32
CA PRO A 165 56.24 4.53 44.25
C PRO A 165 55.58 4.76 45.65
N SER A 166 55.30 3.63 46.33
CA SER A 166 55.45 3.35 47.79
C SER A 166 55.02 4.34 48.90
N ASN A 167 54.00 3.91 49.69
CA ASN A 167 53.85 3.77 51.18
C ASN A 167 54.46 4.83 52.17
N PRO A 168 54.16 4.87 53.50
CA PRO A 168 53.23 4.06 54.32
C PRO A 168 52.42 4.81 55.43
N SER A 169 51.61 4.03 56.16
CA SER A 169 51.24 4.18 57.60
C SER A 169 50.29 5.29 58.07
N LYS A 170 49.08 4.92 58.49
CA LYS A 170 48.70 4.75 59.91
C LYS A 170 47.31 4.13 60.05
#